data_AF-A0A924YAS9-F1
#
_entry.id   AF-A0A924YAS9-F1
#
_cell.length_a   1.000
_cell.length_b   1.000
_cell.length_c   1.000
_cell.angle_alpha   90.00
_cell.angle_beta   90.00
_cell.angle_gamma   90.00
#
_symmetry.space_group_name_H-M   'P 1'
#
loop_
_entity.id
_entity.type
_entity.pdbx_description
1 polymer ?
#
loop_
_entity_poly.entity_id
_entity_poly.type
_entity_poly.pdbx_seq_one_letter_code
_entity_poly.pdbx_strand_id
1 'polypeptide(L)'
;MPILTDNQPQAAAKNLHLIFKTHLDIGFTDFSRSVAANYWAKFIPQAIETARTLRESGAQERFIWTTGSWLIYEYLEQAEASARKRMEDAILAGDIVWHGLPFTMHSELMDASLFRFGLSLSQRLDQRFGRKTIAAKMTDVPGHTIGIVPLLAEAGIEFLHIGVNPASTVPDVPPLFVWQHSDNTSIMVMYQDSYGSVYVEPRTGEAIAFAHTGDNEGPQTAAEVHHNYDEMRAAFPNTPVAASTLDAFAAVLLPIKSQLPVVTQEIGDTWIHGVGTDPAKVARFRELSRRRRLWLEAEKILPDDKTFDAFSRSLLMIPEHTWALDEKLHLKDYTHYEAASFQAARSTAPFQKMERSWAEQRSYIEDALNAIKGTPFGDEAERSLARLTPTLPNTEGFTAIDPAALIETVHFRLRFDTQTGAITELVDKKTGREWASPDNPIGLFRYQTFSEADYDHFYEDYIRDKEATKHWSVDDYTKPGMGS
;
A
#
# COMPACT_ATOMS: atom_id res chain seq x y z
N MET A 1 -1.61 -19.39 -7.83
CA MET A 1 -0.15 -19.69 -7.86
C MET A 1 0.10 -20.95 -7.05
N PRO A 2 1.10 -21.79 -7.38
CA PRO A 2 1.46 -22.92 -6.52
C PRO A 2 1.88 -22.43 -5.14
N ILE A 3 1.54 -23.16 -4.08
CA ILE A 3 1.87 -22.78 -2.70
C ILE A 3 3.36 -23.06 -2.43
N LEU A 4 3.91 -24.09 -3.08
CA LEU A 4 5.30 -24.50 -2.96
C LEU A 4 6.14 -23.99 -4.12
N THR A 5 7.31 -23.45 -3.81
CA THR A 5 8.41 -23.26 -4.77
C THR A 5 9.40 -24.42 -4.64
N ASP A 6 10.06 -24.80 -5.75
CA ASP A 6 11.01 -25.92 -5.76
C ASP A 6 12.15 -25.69 -4.73
N ASN A 7 12.48 -26.74 -3.96
CA ASN A 7 13.57 -26.82 -2.96
C ASN A 7 13.36 -26.26 -1.54
N GLN A 8 12.16 -26.36 -0.94
CA GLN A 8 12.03 -26.19 0.51
C GLN A 8 12.27 -27.53 1.24
N PRO A 9 13.34 -27.70 2.05
CA PRO A 9 13.51 -28.88 2.89
C PRO A 9 12.35 -28.97 3.90
N GLN A 10 11.56 -30.03 3.77
CA GLN A 10 10.35 -30.27 4.56
C GLN A 10 10.71 -30.58 6.02
N ALA A 11 10.79 -29.54 6.85
CA ALA A 11 10.82 -29.71 8.29
C ALA A 11 9.49 -30.34 8.76
N ALA A 12 9.57 -31.27 9.71
CA ALA A 12 8.38 -31.83 10.35
C ALA A 12 7.65 -30.73 11.13
N ALA A 13 6.45 -30.36 10.70
CA ALA A 13 5.57 -29.43 11.39
C ALA A 13 4.56 -30.17 12.26
N LYS A 14 4.16 -29.57 13.38
CA LYS A 14 3.13 -30.07 14.30
C LYS A 14 1.72 -29.81 13.79
N ASN A 15 1.46 -28.61 13.26
CA ASN A 15 0.25 -28.28 12.51
C ASN A 15 0.61 -27.31 11.38
N LEU A 16 -0.24 -27.23 10.36
CA LEU A 16 -0.12 -26.31 9.23
C LEU A 16 -1.39 -25.46 9.12
N HIS A 17 -1.20 -24.15 9.29
CA HIS A 17 -2.20 -23.11 9.13
C HIS A 17 -2.30 -22.69 7.66
N LEU A 18 -3.32 -23.17 6.95
CA LEU A 18 -3.55 -22.83 5.54
C LEU A 18 -4.43 -21.58 5.43
N ILE A 19 -3.86 -20.49 4.92
CA ILE A 19 -4.54 -19.19 4.78
C ILE A 19 -5.00 -19.01 3.34
N PHE A 20 -6.30 -18.79 3.13
CA PHE A 20 -6.85 -18.47 1.82
C PHE A 20 -7.06 -16.96 1.67
N LYS A 21 -6.48 -16.38 0.62
CA LYS A 21 -6.57 -14.94 0.35
C LYS A 21 -6.53 -14.66 -1.14
N THR A 22 -7.15 -13.57 -1.54
CA THR A 22 -7.03 -12.98 -2.88
C THR A 22 -6.30 -11.64 -2.75
N HIS A 23 -5.32 -11.39 -3.60
CA HIS A 23 -4.67 -10.09 -3.67
C HIS A 23 -5.63 -9.06 -4.30
N LEU A 24 -5.73 -7.87 -3.69
CA LEU A 24 -6.67 -6.83 -4.08
C LEU A 24 -5.88 -5.62 -4.55
N ASP A 25 -6.09 -5.26 -5.81
CA ASP A 25 -5.48 -4.13 -6.48
C ASP A 25 -6.56 -3.17 -6.96
N ILE A 26 -6.71 -2.03 -6.28
CA ILE A 26 -7.83 -1.12 -6.52
C ILE A 26 -7.49 -0.11 -7.63
N GLY A 27 -7.33 -0.63 -8.86
CA GLY A 27 -7.10 0.21 -10.04
C GLY A 27 -6.06 -0.29 -11.03
N PHE A 28 -5.44 -1.45 -10.80
CA PHE A 28 -4.37 -2.02 -11.64
C PHE A 28 -4.90 -2.85 -12.81
N THR A 29 -5.60 -3.96 -12.55
CA THR A 29 -6.06 -4.90 -13.59
C THR A 29 -7.28 -4.41 -14.38
N ASP A 30 -8.04 -3.48 -13.80
CA ASP A 30 -9.06 -2.66 -14.46
C ASP A 30 -9.32 -1.40 -13.62
N PHE A 31 -10.20 -0.52 -14.08
CA PHE A 31 -10.63 0.67 -13.33
C PHE A 31 -11.02 0.31 -11.90
N SER A 32 -10.69 1.17 -10.92
CA SER A 32 -10.93 0.92 -9.50
C SER A 32 -12.40 0.62 -9.22
N ARG A 33 -13.33 1.32 -9.88
CA ARG A 33 -14.77 1.03 -9.79
C ARG A 33 -15.15 -0.34 -10.37
N SER A 34 -14.54 -0.73 -11.49
CA SER A 34 -14.79 -2.03 -12.13
C SER A 34 -14.30 -3.18 -11.27
N VAL A 35 -13.09 -3.06 -10.70
CA VAL A 35 -12.53 -4.04 -9.77
C VAL A 35 -13.46 -4.20 -8.58
N ALA A 36 -13.79 -3.11 -7.91
CA ALA A 36 -14.63 -3.17 -6.73
C ALA A 36 -16.04 -3.73 -7.05
N ALA A 37 -16.64 -3.34 -8.19
CA ALA A 37 -17.89 -3.93 -8.69
C ALA A 37 -17.81 -5.44 -8.93
N ASN A 38 -16.71 -5.95 -9.48
CA ASN A 38 -16.49 -7.39 -9.64
C ASN A 38 -16.40 -8.09 -8.29
N TYR A 39 -15.74 -7.51 -7.29
CA TYR A 39 -15.72 -8.06 -5.94
C TYR A 39 -17.12 -8.15 -5.33
N TRP A 40 -17.90 -7.07 -5.40
CA TRP A 40 -19.27 -7.02 -4.88
C TRP A 40 -20.20 -8.02 -5.58
N ALA A 41 -20.20 -8.02 -6.91
CA ALA A 41 -21.19 -8.76 -7.69
C ALA A 41 -20.84 -10.24 -7.88
N LYS A 42 -19.55 -10.61 -7.83
CA LYS A 42 -19.10 -11.97 -8.19
C LYS A 42 -18.29 -12.62 -7.07
N PHE A 43 -17.18 -12.01 -6.66
CA PHE A 43 -16.19 -12.68 -5.83
C PHE A 43 -16.66 -12.90 -4.40
N ILE A 44 -17.28 -11.90 -3.76
CA ILE A 44 -17.83 -12.06 -2.40
C ILE A 44 -18.95 -13.12 -2.38
N PRO A 45 -19.95 -13.08 -3.28
CA PRO A 45 -20.95 -14.14 -3.38
C PRO A 45 -20.35 -15.55 -3.61
N GLN A 46 -19.33 -15.67 -4.46
CA GLN A 46 -18.66 -16.95 -4.75
C GLN A 46 -17.86 -17.47 -3.55
N ALA A 47 -17.18 -16.58 -2.81
CA ALA A 47 -16.43 -16.95 -1.61
C ALA A 47 -17.38 -17.51 -0.54
N ILE A 48 -18.49 -16.81 -0.29
CA ILE A 48 -19.54 -17.24 0.65
C ILE A 48 -20.08 -18.61 0.25
N GLU A 49 -20.39 -18.81 -1.04
CA GLU A 49 -20.98 -20.07 -1.51
C GLU A 49 -19.99 -21.24 -1.43
N THR A 50 -18.73 -21.00 -1.77
CA THR A 50 -17.67 -22.02 -1.67
C THR A 50 -17.45 -22.43 -0.22
N ALA A 51 -17.35 -21.45 0.69
CA ALA A 51 -17.15 -21.71 2.12
C ALA A 51 -18.34 -22.46 2.74
N ARG A 52 -19.57 -22.05 2.39
CA ARG A 52 -20.81 -22.71 2.82
C ARG A 52 -20.88 -24.14 2.32
N THR A 53 -20.62 -24.38 1.04
CA THR A 53 -20.64 -25.72 0.42
C THR A 53 -19.69 -26.66 1.13
N LEU A 54 -18.45 -26.23 1.34
CA LEU A 54 -17.45 -27.03 2.05
C LEU A 54 -17.87 -27.29 3.50
N ARG A 55 -18.44 -26.29 4.20
CA ARG A 55 -18.97 -26.47 5.57
C ARG A 55 -20.05 -27.54 5.63
N GLU A 56 -21.03 -27.44 4.75
CA GLU A 56 -22.26 -28.22 4.80
C GLU A 56 -22.08 -29.62 4.19
N SER A 57 -21.03 -29.82 3.39
CA SER A 57 -20.65 -31.14 2.88
C SER A 57 -20.22 -32.14 3.97
N GLY A 58 -19.85 -31.64 5.15
CA GLY A 58 -19.25 -32.46 6.21
C GLY A 58 -17.79 -32.84 5.97
N ALA A 59 -17.15 -32.29 4.93
CA ALA A 59 -15.74 -32.45 4.66
C ALA A 59 -14.88 -31.86 5.80
N GLN A 60 -13.68 -32.41 5.99
CA GLN A 60 -12.71 -31.87 6.95
C GLN A 60 -12.15 -30.53 6.46
N GLU A 61 -12.03 -30.37 5.13
CA GLU A 61 -11.56 -29.16 4.49
C GLU A 61 -12.55 -28.02 4.69
N ARG A 62 -12.06 -26.94 5.28
CA ARG A 62 -12.77 -25.66 5.40
C ARG A 62 -12.16 -24.66 4.41
N PHE A 63 -12.95 -23.68 3.99
CA PHE A 63 -12.47 -22.50 3.27
C PHE A 63 -12.82 -21.27 4.09
N ILE A 64 -11.79 -20.55 4.53
CA ILE A 64 -11.90 -19.31 5.30
C ILE A 64 -11.27 -18.20 4.47
N TRP A 65 -12.08 -17.39 3.80
CA TRP A 65 -11.57 -16.38 2.90
C TRP A 65 -11.17 -15.12 3.66
N THR A 66 -9.89 -14.75 3.55
CA THR A 66 -9.27 -13.62 4.25
C THR A 66 -9.07 -12.45 3.30
N THR A 67 -9.53 -11.27 3.67
CA THR A 67 -9.30 -10.01 2.93
C THR A 67 -8.85 -8.89 3.85
N GLY A 68 -8.50 -7.73 3.29
CA GLY A 68 -8.32 -6.51 4.09
C GLY A 68 -9.67 -5.98 4.59
N SER A 69 -9.66 -5.22 5.69
CA SER A 69 -10.89 -4.80 6.37
C SER A 69 -11.76 -3.85 5.53
N TRP A 70 -11.18 -3.08 4.61
CA TRP A 70 -11.92 -2.12 3.77
C TRP A 70 -12.96 -2.81 2.91
N LEU A 71 -12.59 -3.91 2.24
CA LEU A 71 -13.48 -4.59 1.29
C LEU A 71 -14.76 -5.10 2.00
N ILE A 72 -14.58 -5.68 3.20
CA ILE A 72 -15.69 -6.17 4.02
C ILE A 72 -16.52 -5.02 4.56
N TYR A 73 -15.88 -3.97 5.07
CA TYR A 73 -16.54 -2.80 5.61
C TYR A 73 -17.42 -2.13 4.55
N GLU A 74 -16.84 -1.81 3.38
CA GLU A 74 -17.57 -1.18 2.27
C GLU A 74 -18.72 -2.04 1.76
N TYR A 75 -18.52 -3.35 1.62
CA TYR A 75 -19.61 -4.27 1.25
C TYR A 75 -20.77 -4.19 2.25
N LEU A 76 -20.50 -4.24 3.55
CA LEU A 76 -21.56 -4.19 4.56
C LEU A 76 -22.29 -2.85 4.60
N GLU A 77 -21.61 -1.74 4.28
CA GLU A 77 -22.23 -0.41 4.27
C GLU A 77 -23.07 -0.16 3.01
N GLN A 78 -22.63 -0.67 1.85
CA GLN A 78 -23.25 -0.37 0.56
C GLN A 78 -24.20 -1.46 0.05
N ALA A 79 -24.04 -2.71 0.46
CA ALA A 79 -24.86 -3.80 -0.05
C ALA A 79 -26.33 -3.68 0.39
N GLU A 80 -27.22 -4.09 -0.51
CA GLU A 80 -28.65 -4.28 -0.26
C GLU A 80 -28.89 -5.24 0.92
N ALA A 81 -30.03 -5.10 1.58
CA ALA A 81 -30.31 -5.79 2.86
C ALA A 81 -30.12 -7.32 2.81
N SER A 82 -30.52 -7.99 1.71
CA SER A 82 -30.37 -9.44 1.55
C SER A 82 -28.92 -9.86 1.36
N ALA A 83 -28.16 -9.12 0.54
CA ALA A 83 -26.75 -9.35 0.26
C ALA A 83 -25.89 -9.07 1.50
N ARG A 84 -26.21 -8.00 2.25
CA ARG A 84 -25.62 -7.67 3.54
C ARG A 84 -25.84 -8.78 4.56
N LYS A 85 -27.09 -9.24 4.71
CA LYS A 85 -27.43 -10.33 5.64
C LYS A 85 -26.65 -11.62 5.32
N ARG A 86 -26.52 -11.97 4.03
CA ARG A 86 -25.71 -13.14 3.61
C ARG A 86 -24.25 -13.02 4.04
N MET A 87 -23.66 -11.84 3.92
CA MET A 87 -22.29 -11.57 4.37
C MET A 87 -22.17 -11.66 5.90
N GLU A 88 -23.12 -11.07 6.64
CA GLU A 88 -23.18 -11.15 8.10
C GLU A 88 -23.27 -12.60 8.59
N ASP A 89 -24.15 -13.41 7.98
CA ASP A 89 -24.31 -14.84 8.30
C ASP A 89 -23.01 -15.62 8.01
N ALA A 90 -22.33 -15.34 6.89
CA ALA A 90 -21.05 -15.96 6.54
C ALA A 90 -19.91 -15.57 7.50
N ILE A 91 -19.87 -14.31 7.93
CA ILE A 91 -18.96 -13.83 8.98
C ILE A 91 -19.26 -14.59 10.29
N LEU A 92 -20.50 -14.62 10.75
CA LEU A 92 -20.86 -15.31 12.00
C LEU A 92 -20.54 -16.80 11.96
N ALA A 93 -20.61 -17.42 10.78
CA ALA A 93 -20.26 -18.82 10.59
C ALA A 93 -18.74 -19.10 10.42
N GLY A 94 -17.91 -18.05 10.44
CA GLY A 94 -16.45 -18.15 10.35
C GLY A 94 -15.91 -18.38 8.93
N ASP A 95 -16.73 -18.19 7.90
CA ASP A 95 -16.33 -18.41 6.50
C ASP A 95 -15.54 -17.21 5.93
N ILE A 96 -15.80 -16.02 6.44
CA ILE A 96 -15.20 -14.77 5.99
C ILE A 96 -14.52 -14.07 7.17
N VAL A 97 -13.29 -13.64 6.95
CA VAL A 97 -12.46 -12.95 7.95
C VAL A 97 -11.70 -11.78 7.32
N TRP A 98 -11.36 -10.79 8.15
CA TRP A 98 -10.49 -9.67 7.78
C TRP A 98 -9.19 -9.74 8.58
N HIS A 99 -8.17 -9.02 8.09
CA HIS A 99 -6.99 -8.64 8.88
C HIS A 99 -7.02 -7.14 9.23
N GLY A 100 -6.11 -6.70 10.10
CA GLY A 100 -6.15 -5.37 10.74
C GLY A 100 -6.04 -4.16 9.81
N LEU A 101 -5.56 -4.36 8.58
CA LEU A 101 -5.33 -3.31 7.59
C LEU A 101 -6.43 -3.28 6.53
N PRO A 102 -6.77 -2.10 5.98
CA PRO A 102 -7.84 -1.95 4.98
C PRO A 102 -7.54 -2.71 3.67
N PHE A 103 -6.32 -2.56 3.17
CA PHE A 103 -5.73 -3.13 1.96
C PHE A 103 -4.20 -2.88 2.01
N THR A 104 -3.45 -3.26 0.97
CA THR A 104 -2.04 -2.87 0.83
C THR A 104 -1.95 -1.36 0.53
N MET A 105 -0.99 -0.68 1.18
CA MET A 105 -0.83 0.77 1.07
C MET A 105 0.63 1.16 0.91
N HIS A 106 0.86 2.29 0.24
CA HIS A 106 2.07 3.08 0.38
C HIS A 106 2.05 3.82 1.74
N SER A 107 2.48 3.16 2.81
CA SER A 107 2.33 3.65 4.19
C SER A 107 3.02 5.00 4.44
N GLU A 108 4.14 5.28 3.76
CA GLU A 108 4.88 6.54 3.84
C GLU A 108 4.11 7.76 3.30
N LEU A 109 3.07 7.53 2.49
CA LEU A 109 2.23 8.60 1.97
C LEU A 109 1.21 9.09 3.01
N MET A 110 0.94 8.31 4.06
CA MET A 110 -0.11 8.60 5.03
C MET A 110 0.42 9.38 6.22
N ASP A 111 -0.42 10.26 6.79
CA ASP A 111 -0.20 10.72 8.16
C ASP A 111 -0.82 9.74 9.18
N ALA A 112 -0.36 9.82 10.43
CA ALA A 112 -0.78 8.93 11.49
C ALA A 112 -2.31 8.97 11.75
N SER A 113 -2.98 10.10 11.49
CA SER A 113 -4.43 10.22 11.70
C SER A 113 -5.22 9.42 10.67
N LEU A 114 -4.78 9.42 9.40
CA LEU A 114 -5.42 8.64 8.34
C LEU A 114 -5.08 7.16 8.47
N PHE A 115 -3.86 6.81 8.88
CA PHE A 115 -3.49 5.42 9.14
C PHE A 115 -4.33 4.80 10.26
N ARG A 116 -4.51 5.52 11.39
CA ARG A 116 -5.44 5.12 12.46
C ARG A 116 -6.87 4.94 11.96
N PHE A 117 -7.32 5.79 11.05
CA PHE A 117 -8.64 5.63 10.45
C PHE A 117 -8.76 4.33 9.65
N GLY A 118 -7.75 3.98 8.85
CA GLY A 118 -7.70 2.70 8.15
C GLY A 118 -7.78 1.50 9.11
N LEU A 119 -7.03 1.53 10.22
CA LEU A 119 -7.08 0.49 11.26
C LEU A 119 -8.46 0.41 11.95
N SER A 120 -9.13 1.56 12.11
CA SER A 120 -10.44 1.62 12.76
C SER A 120 -11.52 0.84 12.00
N LEU A 121 -11.36 0.60 10.68
CA LEU A 121 -12.29 -0.23 9.92
C LEU A 121 -12.35 -1.66 10.49
N SER A 122 -11.18 -2.25 10.76
CA SER A 122 -11.08 -3.57 11.39
C SER A 122 -11.68 -3.57 12.79
N GLN A 123 -11.38 -2.54 13.60
CA GLN A 123 -11.88 -2.44 14.98
C GLN A 123 -13.41 -2.31 15.03
N ARG A 124 -14.01 -1.59 14.09
CA ARG A 124 -15.47 -1.47 13.97
C ARG A 124 -16.12 -2.79 13.55
N LEU A 125 -15.48 -3.54 12.65
CA LEU A 125 -15.93 -4.89 12.31
C LEU A 125 -15.82 -5.84 13.51
N ASP A 126 -14.71 -5.78 14.24
CA ASP A 126 -14.50 -6.54 15.48
C ASP A 126 -15.59 -6.28 16.51
N GLN A 127 -15.89 -5.00 16.75
CA GLN A 127 -16.97 -4.59 17.64
C GLN A 127 -18.33 -5.10 17.15
N ARG A 128 -18.61 -4.99 15.84
CA ARG A 128 -19.89 -5.40 15.23
C ARG A 128 -20.14 -6.90 15.35
N PHE A 129 -19.10 -7.72 15.25
CA PHE A 129 -19.21 -9.18 15.20
C PHE A 129 -18.64 -9.90 16.42
N GLY A 130 -18.21 -9.18 17.46
CA GLY A 130 -17.67 -9.76 18.69
C GLY A 130 -16.34 -10.49 18.48
N ARG A 131 -15.48 -9.99 17.59
CA ARG A 131 -14.18 -10.57 17.25
C ARG A 131 -13.03 -9.74 17.82
N LYS A 132 -11.81 -10.28 17.71
CA LYS A 132 -10.57 -9.58 18.04
C LYS A 132 -9.51 -9.91 17.00
N THR A 133 -9.16 -8.94 16.17
CA THR A 133 -8.06 -9.02 15.21
C THR A 133 -6.76 -8.57 15.87
N ILE A 134 -5.73 -9.40 15.76
CA ILE A 134 -4.37 -9.14 16.27
C ILE A 134 -3.32 -9.27 15.16
N ALA A 135 -3.73 -9.60 13.93
CA ALA A 135 -2.83 -9.77 12.81
C ALA A 135 -3.20 -8.87 11.62
N ALA A 136 -2.18 -8.45 10.89
CA ALA A 136 -2.27 -7.63 9.70
C ALA A 136 -1.47 -8.27 8.56
N LYS A 137 -1.78 -7.89 7.31
CA LYS A 137 -1.02 -8.29 6.14
C LYS A 137 -0.87 -7.14 5.15
N MET A 138 0.33 -6.97 4.63
CA MET A 138 0.65 -6.20 3.43
C MET A 138 1.23 -7.17 2.40
N THR A 139 0.85 -6.97 1.14
CA THR A 139 1.31 -7.78 0.02
C THR A 139 1.78 -6.84 -1.08
N ASP A 140 2.78 -7.24 -1.86
CA ASP A 140 3.32 -6.56 -3.05
C ASP A 140 4.35 -5.47 -2.74
N VAL A 141 4.00 -4.48 -1.92
CA VAL A 141 4.91 -3.38 -1.56
C VAL A 141 6.15 -3.91 -0.80
N PRO A 142 7.40 -3.58 -1.23
CA PRO A 142 8.63 -4.16 -0.65
C PRO A 142 8.98 -3.70 0.76
N GLY A 143 8.50 -2.53 1.16
CA GLY A 143 8.89 -1.92 2.42
C GLY A 143 7.82 -0.98 2.97
N HIS A 144 7.89 -0.72 4.27
CA HIS A 144 7.03 0.21 4.97
C HIS A 144 7.81 0.97 6.02
N THR A 145 7.36 2.19 6.34
CA THR A 145 8.00 2.97 7.40
C THR A 145 7.82 2.34 8.78
N ILE A 146 8.87 2.30 9.60
CA ILE A 146 8.83 1.90 11.02
C ILE A 146 7.86 2.75 11.84
N GLY A 147 7.51 3.95 11.35
CA GLY A 147 6.49 4.80 11.95
C GLY A 147 5.10 4.15 12.07
N ILE A 148 4.83 3.05 11.36
CA ILE A 148 3.56 2.30 11.52
C ILE A 148 3.54 1.41 12.76
N VAL A 149 4.70 1.03 13.32
CA VAL A 149 4.78 0.07 14.44
C VAL A 149 4.01 0.56 15.68
N PRO A 150 4.18 1.80 16.16
CA PRO A 150 3.38 2.30 17.28
C PRO A 150 1.88 2.31 16.97
N LEU A 151 1.49 2.63 15.73
CA LEU A 151 0.07 2.73 15.33
C LEU A 151 -0.59 1.35 15.26
N LEU A 152 0.13 0.34 14.76
CA LEU A 152 -0.32 -1.05 14.74
C LEU A 152 -0.48 -1.59 16.17
N ALA A 153 0.51 -1.36 17.03
CA ALA A 153 0.46 -1.77 18.42
C ALA A 153 -0.69 -1.08 19.18
N GLU A 154 -0.89 0.23 18.97
CA GLU A 154 -2.02 1.01 19.51
C GLU A 154 -3.36 0.39 19.12
N ALA A 155 -3.49 -0.11 17.89
CA ALA A 155 -4.70 -0.77 17.41
C ALA A 155 -4.87 -2.22 17.89
N GLY A 156 -3.91 -2.77 18.65
CA GLY A 156 -3.94 -4.14 19.16
C GLY A 156 -3.36 -5.18 18.21
N ILE A 157 -2.68 -4.76 17.14
CA ILE A 157 -2.00 -5.65 16.20
C ILE A 157 -0.66 -6.09 16.80
N GLU A 158 -0.45 -7.40 16.84
CA GLU A 158 0.75 -8.06 17.38
C GLU A 158 1.61 -8.71 16.29
N PHE A 159 1.02 -9.00 15.13
CA PHE A 159 1.68 -9.68 14.01
C PHE A 159 1.38 -9.00 12.68
N LEU A 160 2.42 -8.73 11.90
CA LEU A 160 2.32 -8.25 10.52
C LEU A 160 3.00 -9.26 9.59
N HIS A 161 2.25 -9.75 8.61
CA HIS A 161 2.83 -10.47 7.48
C HIS A 161 3.10 -9.51 6.32
N ILE A 162 4.32 -9.51 5.80
CA ILE A 162 4.71 -8.77 4.60
C ILE A 162 5.14 -9.81 3.56
N GLY A 163 4.44 -9.85 2.43
CA GLY A 163 4.84 -10.65 1.27
C GLY A 163 5.07 -9.77 0.07
N VAL A 164 6.32 -9.61 -0.37
CA VAL A 164 6.67 -8.66 -1.43
C VAL A 164 6.37 -9.20 -2.83
N ASN A 165 6.31 -8.30 -3.81
CA ASN A 165 6.40 -8.63 -5.21
C ASN A 165 7.63 -9.50 -5.51
N PRO A 166 7.49 -10.65 -6.18
CA PRO A 166 8.59 -11.59 -6.38
C PRO A 166 9.72 -11.05 -7.27
N ALA A 167 9.52 -9.96 -8.01
CA ALA A 167 10.59 -9.31 -8.77
C ALA A 167 11.37 -8.28 -7.96
N SER A 168 10.89 -7.82 -6.81
CA SER A 168 11.54 -6.72 -6.07
C SER A 168 12.60 -7.22 -5.09
N THR A 169 13.76 -6.55 -5.06
CA THR A 169 14.79 -6.82 -4.05
C THR A 169 14.23 -6.70 -2.63
N VAL A 170 14.56 -7.67 -1.78
CA VAL A 170 14.10 -7.76 -0.40
C VAL A 170 15.10 -7.10 0.57
N PRO A 171 14.63 -6.54 1.69
CA PRO A 171 15.50 -6.10 2.78
C PRO A 171 16.22 -7.29 3.42
N ASP A 172 17.44 -7.06 3.92
CA ASP A 172 18.20 -8.06 4.68
C ASP A 172 17.69 -8.13 6.13
N VAL A 173 16.60 -8.86 6.33
CA VAL A 173 15.98 -9.09 7.64
C VAL A 173 15.74 -10.58 7.88
N PRO A 174 15.69 -11.04 9.15
CA PRO A 174 15.28 -12.40 9.45
C PRO A 174 13.86 -12.71 8.92
N PRO A 175 13.52 -13.96 8.58
CA PRO A 175 12.17 -14.31 8.10
C PRO A 175 11.04 -14.03 9.11
N LEU A 176 11.35 -14.13 10.42
CA LEU A 176 10.45 -13.78 11.52
C LEU A 176 11.25 -13.04 12.60
N PHE A 177 10.80 -11.84 12.96
CA PHE A 177 11.49 -10.94 13.89
C PHE A 177 10.52 -10.06 14.68
N VAL A 178 11.03 -9.37 15.68
CA VAL A 178 10.34 -8.27 16.37
C VAL A 178 10.81 -6.95 15.75
N TRP A 179 9.89 -6.20 15.16
CA TRP A 179 10.18 -4.85 14.66
C TRP A 179 9.87 -3.84 15.76
N GLN A 180 10.91 -3.17 16.25
CA GLN A 180 10.83 -2.31 17.42
C GLN A 180 11.14 -0.86 17.07
N HIS A 181 10.17 0.02 17.35
CA HIS A 181 10.32 1.46 17.21
C HIS A 181 11.10 2.07 18.40
N SER A 182 11.62 3.28 18.24
CA SER A 182 12.48 3.95 19.24
C SER A 182 11.79 4.25 20.58
N ASP A 183 10.46 4.23 20.63
CA ASP A 183 9.68 4.34 21.88
C ASP A 183 9.47 2.99 22.60
N ASN A 184 10.13 1.93 22.12
CA ASN A 184 10.04 0.54 22.57
C ASN A 184 8.74 -0.19 22.20
N THR A 185 7.79 0.44 21.50
CA THR A 185 6.65 -0.27 20.91
C THR A 185 7.15 -1.27 19.87
N SER A 186 6.52 -2.45 19.80
CA SER A 186 6.98 -3.49 18.91
C SER A 186 5.90 -4.50 18.53
N ILE A 187 6.02 -5.02 17.31
CA ILE A 187 5.18 -6.08 16.75
C ILE A 187 6.06 -7.18 16.19
N MET A 188 5.52 -8.38 16.05
CA MET A 188 6.17 -9.45 15.29
C MET A 188 5.94 -9.23 13.80
N VAL A 189 6.97 -9.43 12.99
CA VAL A 189 6.89 -9.32 11.53
C VAL A 189 7.40 -10.60 10.91
N MET A 190 6.61 -11.18 10.02
CA MET A 190 7.06 -12.20 9.08
C MET A 190 7.25 -11.56 7.71
N TYR A 191 8.46 -11.64 7.16
CA TYR A 191 8.78 -11.11 5.85
C TYR A 191 9.04 -12.26 4.88
N GLN A 192 8.37 -12.26 3.73
CA GLN A 192 8.51 -13.26 2.68
C GLN A 192 8.79 -12.58 1.34
N ASP A 193 9.61 -13.24 0.52
CA ASP A 193 10.05 -12.77 -0.81
C ASP A 193 9.04 -13.01 -1.94
N SER A 194 7.82 -13.35 -1.58
CA SER A 194 6.66 -13.51 -2.45
C SER A 194 5.39 -13.15 -1.66
N TYR A 195 4.24 -13.10 -2.32
CA TYR A 195 2.97 -12.75 -1.68
C TYR A 195 2.61 -13.62 -0.47
N GLY A 196 3.11 -14.85 -0.47
CA GLY A 196 3.12 -15.75 0.68
C GLY A 196 3.78 -17.06 0.30
N SER A 197 4.56 -17.62 1.21
CA SER A 197 5.20 -18.93 1.06
C SER A 197 4.92 -19.81 2.28
N VAL A 198 5.30 -21.08 2.18
CA VAL A 198 5.31 -21.96 3.35
C VAL A 198 6.46 -21.57 4.26
N TYR A 199 6.18 -21.49 5.56
CA TYR A 199 7.19 -21.29 6.61
C TYR A 199 6.88 -22.17 7.82
N VAL A 200 7.89 -22.87 8.32
CA VAL A 200 7.81 -23.66 9.56
C VAL A 200 8.60 -22.93 10.63
N GLU A 201 7.93 -22.53 11.72
CA GLU A 201 8.60 -21.89 12.86
C GLU A 201 9.24 -22.96 13.75
N PRO A 202 10.58 -23.09 13.80
CA PRO A 202 11.24 -24.20 14.48
C PRO A 202 11.00 -24.22 16.00
N ARG A 203 10.74 -23.07 16.63
CA ARG A 203 10.57 -22.99 18.09
C ARG A 203 9.21 -23.51 18.55
N THR A 204 8.15 -23.30 17.75
CA THR A 204 6.80 -23.78 18.05
C THR A 204 6.52 -25.13 17.38
N GLY A 205 7.10 -25.35 16.20
CA GLY A 205 6.76 -26.42 15.27
C GLY A 205 5.51 -26.11 14.44
N GLU A 206 4.97 -24.89 14.52
CA GLU A 206 3.78 -24.49 13.74
C GLU A 206 4.20 -24.00 12.36
N ALA A 207 3.45 -24.40 11.34
CA ALA A 207 3.66 -23.97 9.97
C ALA A 207 2.53 -23.06 9.50
N ILE A 208 2.85 -22.11 8.62
CA ILE A 208 1.89 -21.30 7.88
C ILE A 208 2.12 -21.51 6.39
N ALA A 209 1.03 -21.56 5.63
CA ALA A 209 1.05 -21.61 4.17
C ALA A 209 -0.05 -20.68 3.62
N PHE A 210 0.20 -20.09 2.46
CA PHE A 210 -0.76 -19.20 1.82
C PHE A 210 -1.23 -19.77 0.48
N ALA A 211 -2.52 -20.07 0.40
CA ALA A 211 -3.21 -20.32 -0.86
C ALA A 211 -3.68 -18.96 -1.43
N HIS A 212 -2.77 -18.26 -2.11
CA HIS A 212 -3.11 -17.01 -2.82
C HIS A 212 -3.66 -17.28 -4.22
N THR A 213 -4.78 -16.65 -4.54
CA THR A 213 -5.12 -16.32 -5.93
C THR A 213 -4.42 -15.02 -6.33
N GLY A 214 -4.19 -14.85 -7.65
CA GLY A 214 -3.51 -13.67 -8.19
C GLY A 214 -4.35 -12.41 -8.12
N ASP A 215 -3.80 -11.35 -8.71
CA ASP A 215 -4.33 -9.99 -8.69
C ASP A 215 -5.76 -9.95 -9.22
N ASN A 216 -6.72 -9.68 -8.31
CA ASN A 216 -8.14 -9.60 -8.63
C ASN A 216 -8.73 -10.84 -9.36
N GLU A 217 -8.14 -12.04 -9.18
CA GLU A 217 -8.61 -13.29 -9.81
C GLU A 217 -9.86 -13.90 -9.12
N GLY A 218 -10.23 -13.39 -7.94
CA GLY A 218 -11.35 -13.88 -7.14
C GLY A 218 -10.97 -15.04 -6.21
N PRO A 219 -11.93 -15.57 -5.43
CA PRO A 219 -11.68 -16.66 -4.49
C PRO A 219 -11.53 -18.00 -5.21
N GLN A 220 -10.85 -18.95 -4.57
CA GLN A 220 -10.80 -20.33 -5.03
C GLN A 220 -12.20 -20.96 -5.11
N THR A 221 -12.39 -21.82 -6.10
CA THR A 221 -13.49 -22.79 -6.18
C THR A 221 -13.27 -23.93 -5.18
N ALA A 222 -14.33 -24.71 -4.88
CA ALA A 222 -14.20 -25.87 -3.98
C ALA A 222 -13.15 -26.89 -4.46
N ALA A 223 -13.05 -27.11 -5.78
CA ALA A 223 -12.06 -28.03 -6.36
C ALA A 223 -10.63 -27.52 -6.14
N GLU A 224 -10.39 -26.23 -6.33
CA GLU A 224 -9.10 -25.60 -6.05
C GLU A 224 -8.78 -25.63 -4.55
N VAL A 225 -9.78 -25.43 -3.68
CA VAL A 225 -9.57 -25.59 -2.23
C VAL A 225 -9.10 -27.00 -1.91
N HIS A 226 -9.76 -28.04 -2.39
CA HIS A 226 -9.33 -29.43 -2.18
C HIS A 226 -7.91 -29.67 -2.73
N HIS A 227 -7.60 -29.16 -3.92
CA HIS A 227 -6.27 -29.25 -4.50
C HIS A 227 -5.19 -28.63 -3.60
N ASN A 228 -5.44 -27.45 -3.03
CA ASN A 228 -4.51 -26.81 -2.09
C ASN A 228 -4.28 -27.66 -0.82
N TYR A 229 -5.34 -28.30 -0.29
CA TYR A 229 -5.17 -29.24 0.83
C TYR A 229 -4.35 -30.46 0.46
N ASP A 230 -4.58 -31.03 -0.71
CA ASP A 230 -3.86 -32.21 -1.20
C ASP A 230 -2.37 -31.88 -1.44
N GLU A 231 -2.06 -30.71 -2.01
CA GLU A 231 -0.70 -30.19 -2.15
C GLU A 231 0.00 -30.11 -0.79
N MET A 232 -0.66 -29.51 0.20
CA MET A 232 -0.09 -29.38 1.55
C MET A 232 0.06 -30.71 2.28
N ARG A 233 -0.88 -31.64 2.14
CA ARG A 233 -0.76 -32.98 2.74
C ARG A 233 0.32 -33.80 2.07
N ALA A 234 0.53 -33.65 0.76
CA ALA A 234 1.62 -34.31 0.06
C ALA A 234 2.99 -33.79 0.52
N ALA A 235 3.10 -32.47 0.74
CA ALA A 235 4.33 -31.86 1.23
C ALA A 235 4.56 -32.05 2.75
N PHE A 236 3.50 -32.26 3.53
CA PHE A 236 3.57 -32.47 4.97
C PHE A 236 2.74 -33.69 5.41
N PRO A 237 3.16 -34.92 5.04
CA PRO A 237 2.35 -36.14 5.16
C PRO A 237 1.98 -36.55 6.59
N ASN A 238 2.67 -36.01 7.60
CA ASN A 238 2.42 -36.29 9.02
C ASN A 238 1.97 -35.05 9.80
N THR A 239 1.61 -33.97 9.11
CA THR A 239 1.18 -32.71 9.72
C THR A 239 -0.31 -32.51 9.46
N PRO A 240 -1.14 -32.31 10.51
CA PRO A 240 -2.50 -31.83 10.35
C PRO A 240 -2.55 -30.50 9.59
N VAL A 241 -3.23 -30.49 8.44
CA VAL A 241 -3.48 -29.29 7.63
C VAL A 241 -4.90 -28.80 7.90
N ALA A 242 -5.05 -27.54 8.29
CA ALA A 242 -6.36 -26.93 8.54
C ALA A 242 -6.42 -25.51 7.99
N ALA A 243 -7.57 -25.11 7.43
CA ALA A 243 -7.82 -23.70 7.15
C ALA A 243 -7.71 -22.89 8.44
N SER A 244 -7.06 -21.75 8.35
CA SER A 244 -6.76 -20.92 9.50
C SER A 244 -6.85 -19.43 9.17
N THR A 245 -6.53 -18.61 10.16
CA THR A 245 -6.47 -17.15 10.03
C THR A 245 -5.10 -16.65 10.44
N LEU A 246 -4.76 -15.44 10.01
CA LEU A 246 -3.54 -14.76 10.48
C LEU A 246 -3.57 -14.55 11.99
N ASP A 247 -4.74 -14.30 12.58
CA ASP A 247 -4.90 -14.16 14.04
C ASP A 247 -4.55 -15.46 14.78
N ALA A 248 -5.02 -16.61 14.26
CA ALA A 248 -4.73 -17.91 14.86
C ALA A 248 -3.23 -18.23 14.81
N PHE A 249 -2.56 -17.90 13.71
CA PHE A 249 -1.12 -18.07 13.61
C PHE A 249 -0.36 -17.06 14.48
N ALA A 250 -0.79 -15.80 14.55
CA ALA A 250 -0.21 -14.80 15.45
C ALA A 250 -0.27 -15.27 16.91
N ALA A 251 -1.39 -15.86 17.33
CA ALA A 251 -1.58 -16.35 18.70
C ALA A 251 -0.57 -17.43 19.11
N VAL A 252 -0.18 -18.33 18.19
CA VAL A 252 0.84 -19.36 18.48
C VAL A 252 2.26 -18.80 18.51
N LEU A 253 2.50 -17.64 17.91
CA LEU A 253 3.80 -16.95 17.94
C LEU A 253 4.00 -16.10 19.20
N LEU A 254 2.93 -15.58 19.82
CA LEU A 254 3.03 -14.71 21.01
C LEU A 254 3.95 -15.25 22.12
N PRO A 255 3.91 -16.54 22.51
CA PRO A 255 4.78 -17.07 23.57
C PRO A 255 6.28 -17.03 23.24
N ILE A 256 6.65 -16.94 21.96
CA ILE A 256 8.05 -16.91 21.52
C ILE A 256 8.54 -15.51 21.12
N LYS A 257 7.70 -14.46 21.24
CA LYS A 257 8.04 -13.07 20.84
C LYS A 257 9.40 -12.62 21.38
N SER A 258 9.70 -12.90 22.65
CA SER A 258 10.96 -12.52 23.30
C SER A 258 12.20 -13.29 22.85
N GLN A 259 12.02 -14.36 22.07
CA GLN A 259 13.10 -15.20 21.52
C GLN A 259 13.45 -14.83 20.07
N LEU A 260 12.65 -13.96 19.44
CA LEU A 260 12.85 -13.53 18.07
C LEU A 260 13.97 -12.47 18.00
N PRO A 261 14.72 -12.41 16.89
CA PRO A 261 15.66 -11.31 16.65
C PRO A 261 14.90 -9.98 16.61
N VAL A 262 15.55 -8.90 17.05
CA VAL A 262 14.98 -7.55 17.05
C VAL A 262 15.58 -6.75 15.89
N VAL A 263 14.71 -6.13 15.09
CA VAL A 263 15.06 -5.18 14.03
C VAL A 263 14.56 -3.82 14.46
N THR A 264 15.43 -2.81 14.40
CA THR A 264 15.10 -1.41 14.73
C THR A 264 15.26 -0.48 13.54
N GLN A 265 15.71 -1.03 12.41
CA GLN A 265 15.98 -0.32 11.17
C GLN A 265 14.67 -0.02 10.42
N GLU A 266 14.74 1.03 9.62
CA GLU A 266 13.71 1.36 8.63
C GLU A 266 13.71 0.32 7.51
N ILE A 267 12.53 -0.12 7.08
CA ILE A 267 12.35 -1.03 5.94
C ILE A 267 11.65 -0.23 4.85
N GLY A 268 12.25 0.90 4.44
CA GLY A 268 11.58 1.90 3.60
C GLY A 268 11.02 1.35 2.29
N ASP A 269 9.93 1.96 1.83
CA ASP A 269 9.23 1.57 0.60
C ASP A 269 10.03 2.00 -0.65
N THR A 270 10.67 1.04 -1.33
CA THR A 270 11.42 1.30 -2.57
C THR A 270 10.54 1.66 -3.76
N TRP A 271 9.23 1.43 -3.69
CA TRP A 271 8.26 1.78 -4.73
C TRP A 271 7.62 3.16 -4.54
N ILE A 272 7.83 3.81 -3.39
CA ILE A 272 7.16 5.08 -3.06
C ILE A 272 7.40 6.20 -4.10
N HIS A 273 8.46 6.08 -4.91
CA HIS A 273 8.78 7.00 -6.00
C HIS A 273 7.62 7.17 -7.00
N GLY A 274 6.78 6.14 -7.19
CA GLY A 274 5.60 6.19 -8.08
C GLY A 274 4.60 7.30 -7.69
N VAL A 275 4.52 7.64 -6.40
CA VAL A 275 3.65 8.71 -5.89
C VAL A 275 3.98 10.07 -6.52
N GLY A 276 5.26 10.33 -6.80
CA GLY A 276 5.74 11.59 -7.38
C GLY A 276 5.26 11.87 -8.81
N THR A 277 4.68 10.89 -9.48
CA THR A 277 4.21 11.01 -10.87
C THR A 277 2.93 11.85 -11.03
N ASP A 278 2.18 12.08 -9.95
CA ASP A 278 1.02 12.99 -9.93
C ASP A 278 1.13 14.05 -8.81
N PRO A 279 2.00 15.05 -8.98
CA PRO A 279 2.27 16.03 -7.92
C PRO A 279 1.04 16.86 -7.55
N ALA A 280 0.11 17.08 -8.49
CA ALA A 280 -1.13 17.80 -8.22
C ALA A 280 -2.07 16.98 -7.34
N LYS A 281 -2.27 15.69 -7.63
CA LYS A 281 -3.04 14.76 -6.77
C LYS A 281 -2.45 14.72 -5.37
N VAL A 282 -1.14 14.52 -5.27
CA VAL A 282 -0.42 14.39 -3.99
C VAL A 282 -0.45 15.67 -3.17
N ALA A 283 -0.25 16.85 -3.78
CA ALA A 283 -0.33 18.13 -3.07
C ALA A 283 -1.72 18.35 -2.45
N ARG A 284 -2.78 18.09 -3.22
CA ARG A 284 -4.16 18.20 -2.75
C ARG A 284 -4.46 17.19 -1.65
N PHE A 285 -4.06 15.93 -1.82
CA PHE A 285 -4.21 14.89 -0.81
C PHE A 285 -3.53 15.27 0.51
N ARG A 286 -2.26 15.66 0.47
CA ARG A 286 -1.50 16.07 1.67
C ARG A 286 -2.13 17.26 2.38
N GLU A 287 -2.65 18.23 1.63
CA GLU A 287 -3.36 19.37 2.21
C GLU A 287 -4.66 18.95 2.92
N LEU A 288 -5.45 18.05 2.31
CA LEU A 288 -6.67 17.53 2.92
C LEU A 288 -6.37 16.65 4.14
N SER A 289 -5.36 15.78 4.10
CA SER A 289 -4.92 14.99 5.25
C SER A 289 -4.44 15.89 6.40
N ARG A 290 -3.72 16.97 6.09
CA ARG A 290 -3.33 17.99 7.07
C ARG A 290 -4.55 18.69 7.69
N ARG A 291 -5.57 19.05 6.90
CA ARG A 291 -6.83 19.63 7.42
C ARG A 291 -7.55 18.64 8.32
N ARG A 292 -7.70 17.39 7.86
CA ARG A 292 -8.28 16.28 8.62
C ARG A 292 -7.67 16.16 10.01
N ARG A 293 -6.34 16.05 10.07
CA ARG A 293 -5.60 15.95 11.33
C ARG A 293 -5.86 17.14 12.24
N LEU A 294 -5.82 18.37 11.70
CA LEU A 294 -6.03 19.58 12.50
C LEU A 294 -7.47 19.74 13.01
N TRP A 295 -8.47 19.25 12.28
CA TRP A 295 -9.85 19.24 12.77
C TRP A 295 -10.05 18.25 13.91
N LEU A 296 -9.39 17.08 13.85
CA LEU A 296 -9.38 16.10 14.92
C LEU A 296 -8.65 16.61 16.17
N GLU A 297 -7.43 17.15 16.01
CA GLU A 297 -6.63 17.71 17.12
C GLU A 297 -7.33 18.86 17.83
N ALA A 298 -8.14 19.64 17.10
CA ALA A 298 -8.92 20.74 17.65
C ALA A 298 -10.32 20.33 18.13
N GLU A 299 -10.65 19.03 18.12
CA GLU A 299 -11.96 18.47 18.49
C GLU A 299 -13.14 19.15 17.77
N LYS A 300 -12.91 19.66 16.56
CA LYS A 300 -13.94 20.36 15.78
C LYS A 300 -14.94 19.39 15.16
N ILE A 301 -14.52 18.16 14.91
CA ILE A 301 -15.35 17.09 14.36
C ILE A 301 -15.07 15.79 15.10
N LEU A 302 -16.11 15.00 15.34
CA LEU A 302 -15.97 13.70 15.97
C LEU A 302 -15.56 12.64 14.93
N PRO A 303 -14.70 11.68 15.29
CA PRO A 303 -14.28 10.61 14.37
C PRO A 303 -15.43 9.75 13.82
N ASP A 304 -16.56 9.66 14.52
CA ASP A 304 -17.74 8.87 14.15
C ASP A 304 -18.83 9.69 13.42
N ASP A 305 -18.58 10.98 13.16
CA ASP A 305 -19.44 11.78 12.30
C ASP A 305 -19.51 11.16 10.90
N LYS A 306 -20.71 10.83 10.43
CA LYS A 306 -20.91 10.12 9.16
C LYS A 306 -20.35 10.88 7.95
N THR A 307 -20.42 12.20 7.99
CA THR A 307 -19.89 13.09 6.94
C THR A 307 -18.37 13.00 6.91
N PHE A 308 -17.76 13.03 8.10
CA PHE A 308 -16.31 12.90 8.26
C PHE A 308 -15.79 11.51 7.97
N ASP A 309 -16.54 10.46 8.32
CA ASP A 309 -16.25 9.08 7.98
C ASP A 309 -16.24 8.89 6.46
N ALA A 310 -17.25 9.40 5.76
CA ALA A 310 -17.30 9.38 4.29
C ALA A 310 -16.11 10.13 3.66
N PHE A 311 -15.77 11.33 4.17
CA PHE A 311 -14.58 12.07 3.75
C PHE A 311 -13.29 11.27 3.97
N SER A 312 -13.15 10.65 5.15
CA SER A 312 -11.96 9.87 5.52
C SER A 312 -11.84 8.60 4.68
N ARG A 313 -12.96 7.93 4.34
CA ARG A 313 -12.99 6.75 3.46
C ARG A 313 -12.53 7.09 2.05
N SER A 314 -12.99 8.21 1.49
CA SER A 314 -12.53 8.67 0.18
C SER A 314 -11.05 9.02 0.18
N LEU A 315 -10.53 9.68 1.22
CA LEU A 315 -9.10 9.96 1.34
C LEU A 315 -8.26 8.69 1.51
N LEU A 316 -8.78 7.68 2.21
CA LEU A 316 -8.08 6.41 2.45
C LEU A 316 -7.79 5.65 1.15
N MET A 317 -8.55 5.89 0.08
CA MET A 317 -8.33 5.24 -1.23
C MET A 317 -7.06 5.71 -1.95
N ILE A 318 -6.58 6.91 -1.67
CA ILE A 318 -5.44 7.50 -2.38
C ILE A 318 -4.09 6.81 -2.07
N PRO A 319 -3.78 6.42 -0.82
CA PRO A 319 -2.57 5.67 -0.49
C PRO A 319 -2.66 4.16 -0.74
N GLU A 320 -3.78 3.65 -1.28
CA GLU A 320 -3.82 2.28 -1.83
C GLU A 320 -2.70 2.14 -2.87
N HIS A 321 -1.99 1.01 -2.86
CA HIS A 321 -0.70 0.92 -3.53
C HIS A 321 -0.77 0.95 -5.06
N THR A 322 -1.95 0.79 -5.66
CA THR A 322 -2.10 0.87 -7.12
C THR A 322 -2.32 2.32 -7.55
N TRP A 323 -1.43 2.80 -8.42
CA TRP A 323 -1.37 4.23 -8.75
C TRP A 323 -2.17 4.62 -10.01
N ALA A 324 -2.62 3.62 -10.79
CA ALA A 324 -3.51 3.67 -11.94
C ALA A 324 -3.56 2.26 -12.57
N LEU A 325 -4.14 2.16 -13.77
CA LEU A 325 -4.12 0.95 -14.59
C LEU A 325 -2.71 0.47 -14.89
N ASP A 326 -2.57 -0.85 -15.01
CA ASP A 326 -1.35 -1.51 -15.44
C ASP A 326 -0.95 -1.13 -16.89
N GLU A 327 0.21 -0.48 -17.04
CA GLU A 327 0.73 -0.05 -18.34
C GLU A 327 0.98 -1.25 -19.27
N LYS A 328 1.55 -2.35 -18.76
CA LYS A 328 1.89 -3.54 -19.58
C LYS A 328 0.64 -4.28 -20.06
N LEU A 329 -0.49 -4.12 -19.38
CA LEU A 329 -1.76 -4.73 -19.79
C LEU A 329 -2.57 -3.81 -20.70
N HIS A 330 -2.62 -2.52 -20.39
CA HIS A 330 -3.59 -1.60 -20.99
C HIS A 330 -3.03 -0.59 -21.97
N LEU A 331 -1.76 -0.18 -21.81
CA LEU A 331 -1.12 0.77 -22.71
C LEU A 331 -0.34 0.03 -23.80
N LYS A 332 0.55 -0.88 -23.42
CA LYS A 332 1.42 -1.68 -24.32
C LYS A 332 2.12 -0.84 -25.38
N ASP A 333 2.57 0.35 -25.00
CA ASP A 333 3.31 1.27 -25.88
C ASP A 333 4.79 1.29 -25.51
N TYR A 334 5.63 0.93 -26.48
CA TYR A 334 7.09 0.78 -26.33
C TYR A 334 7.85 1.57 -27.40
N THR A 335 7.19 2.56 -28.02
CA THR A 335 7.74 3.25 -29.21
C THR A 335 7.55 4.76 -29.20
N HIS A 336 6.61 5.33 -28.44
CA HIS A 336 6.31 6.76 -28.50
C HIS A 336 6.95 7.55 -27.36
N TYR A 337 8.28 7.47 -27.21
CA TYR A 337 9.04 8.21 -26.18
C TYR A 337 9.29 9.69 -26.56
N GLU A 338 9.36 10.01 -27.85
CA GLU A 338 9.58 11.38 -28.32
C GLU A 338 8.33 12.26 -28.16
N ALA A 339 8.52 13.54 -27.81
CA ALA A 339 7.41 14.43 -27.47
C ALA A 339 6.35 14.54 -28.57
N ALA A 340 6.77 14.63 -29.84
CA ALA A 340 5.86 14.75 -30.98
C ALA A 340 5.07 13.47 -31.23
N SER A 341 5.73 12.30 -31.19
CA SER A 341 5.08 11.00 -31.40
C SER A 341 4.16 10.65 -30.24
N PHE A 342 4.57 10.94 -29.00
CA PHE A 342 3.73 10.81 -27.81
C PHE A 342 2.48 11.65 -27.94
N GLN A 343 2.60 12.93 -28.29
CA GLN A 343 1.45 13.83 -28.41
C GLN A 343 0.44 13.36 -29.46
N ALA A 344 0.88 12.73 -30.55
CA ALA A 344 -0.02 12.10 -31.51
C ALA A 344 -0.71 10.85 -30.92
N ALA A 345 0.07 9.97 -30.27
CA ALA A 345 -0.39 8.71 -29.68
C ALA A 345 -1.40 8.91 -28.53
N ARG A 346 -1.30 10.03 -27.79
CA ARG A 346 -2.24 10.39 -26.71
C ARG A 346 -3.71 10.41 -27.12
N SER A 347 -3.99 10.66 -28.40
CA SER A 347 -5.36 10.68 -28.93
C SER A 347 -5.96 9.28 -29.16
N THR A 348 -5.15 8.22 -29.05
CA THR A 348 -5.58 6.84 -29.28
C THR A 348 -6.29 6.23 -28.08
N ALA A 349 -7.05 5.16 -28.30
CA ALA A 349 -7.87 4.55 -27.27
C ALA A 349 -7.09 4.01 -26.04
N PRO A 350 -5.92 3.35 -26.17
CA PRO A 350 -5.11 2.90 -25.03
C PRO A 350 -4.65 4.05 -24.14
N PHE A 351 -4.10 5.12 -24.73
CA PHE A 351 -3.66 6.31 -23.99
C PHE A 351 -4.83 7.01 -23.30
N GLN A 352 -5.95 7.19 -23.99
CA GLN A 352 -7.16 7.76 -23.38
C GLN A 352 -7.71 6.87 -22.25
N LYS A 353 -7.55 5.55 -22.33
CA LYS A 353 -7.93 4.64 -21.23
C LYS A 353 -7.05 4.88 -20.00
N MET A 354 -5.74 5.02 -20.18
CA MET A 354 -4.81 5.37 -19.10
C MET A 354 -5.13 6.76 -18.51
N GLU A 355 -5.34 7.78 -19.34
CA GLU A 355 -5.70 9.12 -18.83
C GLU A 355 -6.99 9.10 -17.99
N ARG A 356 -7.97 8.27 -18.36
CA ARG A 356 -9.20 8.08 -17.57
C ARG A 356 -8.94 7.39 -16.22
N SER A 357 -7.99 6.47 -16.13
CA SER A 357 -7.71 5.80 -14.85
C SER A 357 -6.99 6.72 -13.87
N TRP A 358 -6.11 7.59 -14.38
CA TRP A 358 -5.52 8.68 -13.61
C TRP A 358 -6.59 9.70 -13.16
N ALA A 359 -7.57 10.00 -14.02
CA ALA A 359 -8.69 10.86 -13.65
C ALA A 359 -9.57 10.24 -12.54
N GLU A 360 -9.78 8.92 -12.55
CA GLU A 360 -10.47 8.20 -11.47
C GLU A 360 -9.69 8.24 -10.16
N GLN A 361 -8.38 8.04 -10.20
CA GLN A 361 -7.51 8.19 -9.02
C GLN A 361 -7.58 9.61 -8.42
N ARG A 362 -7.65 10.64 -9.27
CA ARG A 362 -7.87 12.03 -8.83
C ARG A 362 -9.27 12.26 -8.30
N SER A 363 -10.28 11.51 -8.75
CA SER A 363 -11.67 11.72 -8.32
C SER A 363 -11.89 11.39 -6.86
N TYR A 364 -11.04 10.57 -6.22
CA TYR A 364 -11.10 10.34 -4.77
C TYR A 364 -10.97 11.64 -3.95
N ILE A 365 -10.22 12.63 -4.45
CA ILE A 365 -10.14 13.96 -3.83
C ILE A 365 -11.49 14.67 -3.94
N GLU A 366 -12.14 14.60 -5.10
CA GLU A 366 -13.45 15.20 -5.32
C GLU A 366 -14.53 14.50 -4.50
N ASP A 367 -14.48 13.18 -4.40
CA ASP A 367 -15.39 12.38 -3.57
C ASP A 367 -15.24 12.74 -2.09
N ALA A 368 -14.01 12.96 -1.61
CA ALA A 368 -13.77 13.47 -0.28
C ALA A 368 -14.39 14.87 -0.09
N LEU A 369 -14.11 15.82 -0.99
CA LEU A 369 -14.68 17.18 -0.91
C LEU A 369 -16.21 17.18 -0.97
N ASN A 370 -16.80 16.34 -1.82
CA ASN A 370 -18.24 16.19 -1.96
C ASN A 370 -18.87 15.68 -0.66
N ALA A 371 -18.20 14.77 0.06
CA ALA A 371 -18.70 14.26 1.34
C ALA A 371 -18.91 15.38 2.37
N ILE A 372 -18.03 16.38 2.42
CA ILE A 372 -18.11 17.51 3.38
C ILE A 372 -18.68 18.79 2.78
N LYS A 373 -19.26 18.73 1.57
CA LYS A 373 -19.78 19.88 0.86
C LYS A 373 -20.93 20.55 1.63
N GLY A 374 -20.92 21.88 1.67
CA GLY A 374 -21.92 22.67 2.40
C GLY A 374 -21.75 22.67 3.91
N THR A 375 -20.65 22.11 4.42
CA THR A 375 -20.25 22.23 5.83
C THR A 375 -19.15 23.29 5.99
N PRO A 376 -18.94 23.85 7.20
CA PRO A 376 -17.81 24.74 7.46
C PRO A 376 -16.44 24.12 7.14
N PHE A 377 -16.33 22.79 7.22
CA PHE A 377 -15.11 22.04 6.89
C PHE A 377 -14.88 21.98 5.38
N GLY A 378 -15.94 21.81 4.60
CA GLY A 378 -15.89 21.90 3.13
C GLY A 378 -15.36 23.26 2.68
N ASP A 379 -15.92 24.34 3.22
CA ASP A 379 -15.46 25.71 2.89
C ASP A 379 -13.98 25.93 3.27
N GLU A 380 -13.53 25.38 4.40
CA GLU A 380 -12.13 25.48 4.83
C GLU A 380 -11.19 24.66 3.96
N ALA A 381 -11.61 23.46 3.54
CA ALA A 381 -10.87 22.61 2.61
C ALA A 381 -10.70 23.30 1.26
N GLU A 382 -11.78 23.81 0.67
CA GLU A 382 -11.74 24.53 -0.62
C GLU A 382 -10.82 25.75 -0.57
N ARG A 383 -10.94 26.59 0.47
CA ARG A 383 -10.04 27.73 0.68
C ARG A 383 -8.58 27.30 0.80
N SER A 384 -8.32 26.13 1.38
CA SER A 384 -6.96 25.65 1.58
C SER A 384 -6.36 25.05 0.31
N LEU A 385 -7.16 24.34 -0.48
CA LEU A 385 -6.76 23.85 -1.79
C LEU A 385 -6.52 24.99 -2.78
N ALA A 386 -7.32 26.06 -2.73
CA ALA A 386 -7.12 27.23 -3.59
C ALA A 386 -5.74 27.89 -3.41
N ARG A 387 -5.11 27.74 -2.23
CA ARG A 387 -3.75 28.24 -1.96
C ARG A 387 -2.64 27.38 -2.57
N LEU A 388 -2.95 26.17 -3.07
CA LEU A 388 -1.96 25.32 -3.75
C LEU A 388 -1.64 25.83 -5.16
N THR A 389 -2.54 26.62 -5.75
CA THR A 389 -2.30 27.25 -7.05
C THR A 389 -1.15 28.26 -6.92
N PRO A 390 -0.01 28.04 -7.60
CA PRO A 390 1.09 29.00 -7.57
C PRO A 390 0.63 30.35 -8.13
N THR A 391 0.96 31.42 -7.42
CA THR A 391 0.73 32.80 -7.88
C THR A 391 2.05 33.51 -7.96
N LEU A 392 2.18 34.44 -8.92
CA LEU A 392 3.35 35.31 -8.97
C LEU A 392 3.38 36.17 -7.71
N PRO A 393 4.54 36.30 -7.04
CA PRO A 393 4.63 37.14 -5.86
C PRO A 393 4.34 38.60 -6.24
N ASN A 394 3.59 39.31 -5.39
CA ASN A 394 3.47 40.75 -5.52
C ASN A 394 4.82 41.39 -5.14
N THR A 395 5.48 42.02 -6.12
CA THR A 395 6.77 42.69 -5.93
C THR A 395 6.64 44.16 -5.55
N GLU A 396 5.42 44.66 -5.30
CA GLU A 396 5.21 46.02 -4.82
C GLU A 396 5.93 46.25 -3.48
N GLY A 397 6.69 47.34 -3.39
CA GLY A 397 7.52 47.67 -2.22
C GLY A 397 8.85 46.90 -2.13
N PHE A 398 9.11 45.94 -3.03
CA PHE A 398 10.43 45.29 -3.13
C PHE A 398 11.37 46.11 -4.01
N THR A 399 12.67 46.10 -3.65
CA THR A 399 13.73 46.69 -4.47
C THR A 399 14.42 45.59 -5.26
N ALA A 400 14.57 45.78 -6.57
CA ALA A 400 15.33 44.87 -7.41
C ALA A 400 16.81 44.88 -7.00
N ILE A 401 17.40 43.70 -6.88
CA ILE A 401 18.81 43.51 -6.56
C ILE A 401 19.51 42.84 -7.74
N ASP A 402 20.80 43.10 -7.89
CA ASP A 402 21.65 42.34 -8.81
C ASP A 402 21.89 40.94 -8.24
N PRO A 403 21.41 39.86 -8.87
CA PRO A 403 21.58 38.50 -8.38
C PRO A 403 23.06 38.04 -8.35
N ALA A 404 23.94 38.68 -9.12
CA ALA A 404 25.39 38.42 -9.09
C ALA A 404 26.09 39.05 -7.87
N ALA A 405 25.47 40.08 -7.27
CA ALA A 405 26.05 40.81 -6.16
C ALA A 405 25.96 40.01 -4.86
N LEU A 406 26.86 40.35 -3.92
CA LEU A 406 26.71 39.89 -2.55
C LEU A 406 25.49 40.55 -1.93
N ILE A 407 24.55 39.73 -1.47
CA ILE A 407 23.36 40.21 -0.80
C ILE A 407 23.59 40.07 0.71
N GLU A 408 23.51 41.20 1.40
CA GLU A 408 23.66 41.25 2.85
C GLU A 408 22.33 41.62 3.51
N THR A 409 21.90 40.76 4.42
CA THR A 409 20.77 41.02 5.31
C THR A 409 21.26 41.14 6.75
N VAL A 410 20.34 41.38 7.69
CA VAL A 410 20.62 41.37 9.13
C VAL A 410 21.15 40.00 9.59
N HIS A 411 20.68 38.92 8.96
CA HIS A 411 20.96 37.55 9.42
C HIS A 411 21.93 36.78 8.52
N PHE A 412 21.94 37.09 7.22
CA PHE A 412 22.64 36.28 6.23
C PHE A 412 23.48 37.11 5.28
N ARG A 413 24.56 36.49 4.82
CA ARG A 413 25.31 36.87 3.62
C ARG A 413 25.04 35.81 2.56
N LEU A 414 24.59 36.21 1.38
CA LEU A 414 24.16 35.26 0.35
C LEU A 414 24.52 35.69 -1.08
N ARG A 415 24.69 34.70 -1.97
CA ARG A 415 24.88 34.87 -3.42
C ARG A 415 24.11 33.82 -4.19
N PHE A 416 23.68 34.20 -5.39
CA PHE A 416 23.10 33.29 -6.36
C PHE A 416 24.08 33.03 -7.50
N ASP A 417 24.07 31.81 -8.01
CA ASP A 417 24.60 31.52 -9.34
C ASP A 417 23.60 32.05 -10.38
N THR A 418 24.03 32.97 -11.24
CA THR A 418 23.14 33.63 -12.19
C THR A 418 22.73 32.76 -13.38
N GLN A 419 23.39 31.61 -13.59
CA GLN A 419 23.06 30.68 -14.67
C GLN A 419 22.00 29.66 -14.21
N THR A 420 22.11 29.21 -12.97
CA THR A 420 21.34 28.10 -12.42
C THR A 420 20.30 28.53 -11.39
N GLY A 421 20.43 29.74 -10.84
CA GLY A 421 19.59 30.26 -9.75
C GLY A 421 19.88 29.65 -8.38
N ALA A 422 20.85 28.75 -8.26
CA ALA A 422 21.20 28.11 -7.01
C ALA A 422 21.87 29.10 -6.05
N ILE A 423 21.67 28.93 -4.73
CA ILE A 423 22.38 29.69 -3.72
C ILE A 423 23.77 29.07 -3.56
N THR A 424 24.80 29.82 -3.94
CA THR A 424 26.22 29.40 -3.90
C THR A 424 26.99 29.99 -2.73
N GLU A 425 26.35 30.86 -1.96
CA GLU A 425 26.88 31.35 -0.70
C GLU A 425 25.69 31.57 0.23
N LEU A 426 25.71 30.97 1.41
CA LEU A 426 24.74 31.27 2.48
C LEU A 426 25.43 31.15 3.83
N VAL A 427 25.76 32.29 4.43
CA VAL A 427 26.43 32.34 5.74
C VAL A 427 25.52 33.00 6.76
N ASP A 428 25.22 32.28 7.84
CA ASP A 428 24.58 32.83 9.03
C ASP A 428 25.57 33.73 9.77
N LYS A 429 25.28 35.03 9.83
CA LYS A 429 26.15 36.04 10.45
C LYS A 429 26.29 35.89 11.97
N LYS A 430 25.31 35.28 12.64
CA LYS A 430 25.31 35.08 14.10
C LYS A 430 26.19 33.90 14.48
N THR A 431 26.06 32.78 13.77
CA THR A 431 26.79 31.55 14.10
C THR A 431 28.09 31.39 13.32
N GLY A 432 28.25 32.12 12.22
CA GLY A 432 29.36 31.96 11.27
C GLY A 432 29.23 30.69 10.41
N ARG A 433 28.14 29.92 10.55
CA ARG A 433 27.95 28.68 9.80
C ARG A 433 27.71 28.97 8.33
N GLU A 434 28.45 28.30 7.47
CA GLU A 434 28.23 28.25 6.02
C GLU A 434 27.27 27.09 5.70
N TRP A 435 26.13 27.42 5.10
CA TRP A 435 25.06 26.49 4.74
C TRP A 435 25.11 26.12 3.25
N ALA A 436 25.72 26.97 2.43
CA ALA A 436 25.93 26.75 1.01
C ALA A 436 27.25 27.38 0.58
N SER A 437 27.93 26.70 -0.33
CA SER A 437 29.18 27.13 -0.98
C SER A 437 29.11 26.84 -2.48
N PRO A 438 30.04 27.33 -3.30
CA PRO A 438 30.05 27.02 -4.73
C PRO A 438 30.14 25.51 -5.02
N ASP A 439 30.82 24.75 -4.16
CA ASP A 439 30.95 23.29 -4.28
C ASP A 439 29.74 22.54 -3.72
N ASN A 440 28.95 23.18 -2.86
CA ASN A 440 27.76 22.60 -2.22
C ASN A 440 26.59 23.60 -2.31
N PRO A 441 26.09 23.89 -3.53
CA PRO A 441 25.01 24.84 -3.70
C PRO A 441 23.69 24.26 -3.23
N ILE A 442 22.77 25.12 -2.79
CA ILE A 442 21.41 24.73 -2.39
C ILE A 442 20.38 25.34 -3.33
N GLY A 443 19.25 24.64 -3.53
CA GLY A 443 18.15 25.13 -4.38
C GLY A 443 18.42 25.07 -5.89
N LEU A 444 19.39 24.26 -6.33
CA LEU A 444 19.70 24.04 -7.74
C LEU A 444 18.59 23.23 -8.42
N PHE A 445 17.99 23.78 -9.47
CA PHE A 445 17.10 23.04 -10.35
C PHE A 445 17.92 22.27 -11.38
N ARG A 446 17.72 20.94 -11.45
CA ARG A 446 18.36 20.09 -12.47
C ARG A 446 17.30 19.41 -13.30
N TYR A 447 17.60 19.28 -14.59
CA TYR A 447 16.89 18.39 -15.49
C TYR A 447 17.73 17.13 -15.65
N GLN A 448 17.16 15.97 -15.34
CA GLN A 448 17.82 14.68 -15.49
C GLN A 448 17.04 13.86 -16.51
N THR A 449 17.77 13.26 -17.46
CA THR A 449 17.24 12.31 -18.42
C THR A 449 17.76 10.93 -18.08
N PHE A 450 16.94 9.91 -18.28
CA PHE A 450 17.32 8.51 -18.13
C PHE A 450 17.29 7.85 -19.51
N SER A 451 18.22 6.94 -19.73
CA SER A 451 18.40 6.17 -20.95
C SER A 451 18.06 4.69 -20.72
N GLU A 452 17.99 3.91 -21.79
CA GLU A 452 17.86 2.45 -21.70
C GLU A 452 18.92 1.83 -20.79
N ALA A 453 20.17 2.30 -20.85
CA ALA A 453 21.26 1.80 -19.98
C ALA A 453 21.01 2.06 -18.49
N ASP A 454 20.32 3.15 -18.12
CA ASP A 454 19.96 3.42 -16.73
C ASP A 454 18.87 2.45 -16.24
N TYR A 455 17.90 2.13 -17.10
CA TYR A 455 16.87 1.13 -16.82
C TYR A 455 17.44 -0.29 -16.76
N ASP A 456 18.39 -0.62 -17.64
CA ASP A 456 19.10 -1.90 -17.61
C ASP A 456 19.90 -2.04 -16.32
N HIS A 457 20.62 -1.00 -15.91
CA HIS A 457 21.35 -1.00 -14.65
C HIS A 457 20.42 -1.20 -13.44
N PHE A 458 19.28 -0.49 -13.42
CA PHE A 458 18.26 -0.69 -12.39
C PHE A 458 17.69 -2.11 -12.41
N TYR A 459 17.35 -2.65 -13.58
CA TYR A 459 16.83 -4.02 -13.71
C TYR A 459 17.86 -5.04 -13.22
N GLU A 460 19.14 -4.83 -13.54
CA GLU A 460 20.21 -5.74 -13.12
C GLU A 460 20.43 -5.76 -11.62
N ASP A 461 20.37 -4.59 -10.97
CA ASP A 461 20.67 -4.43 -9.55
C ASP A 461 19.47 -4.66 -8.63
N TYR A 462 18.26 -4.30 -9.07
CA TYR A 462 17.05 -4.30 -8.24
C TYR A 462 16.12 -5.48 -8.50
N ILE A 463 16.07 -6.02 -9.72
CA ILE A 463 15.13 -7.09 -10.05
C ILE A 463 15.71 -8.46 -9.71
N ARG A 464 14.95 -9.24 -8.94
CA ARG A 464 15.28 -10.62 -8.56
C ARG A 464 14.45 -11.63 -9.35
N ASP A 465 14.85 -12.90 -9.27
CA ASP A 465 14.19 -14.03 -9.93
C ASP A 465 13.92 -13.79 -11.43
N LYS A 466 14.84 -13.07 -12.10
CA LYS A 466 14.71 -12.56 -13.48
C LYS A 466 14.21 -13.63 -14.46
N GLU A 467 14.75 -14.84 -14.41
CA GLU A 467 14.31 -15.96 -15.27
C GLU A 467 12.80 -16.24 -15.14
N ALA A 468 12.28 -16.28 -13.92
CA ALA A 468 10.87 -16.57 -13.65
C ALA A 468 9.96 -15.36 -13.94
N THR A 469 10.45 -14.15 -13.70
CA THR A 469 9.65 -12.92 -13.77
C THR A 469 9.79 -12.17 -15.09
N LYS A 470 10.72 -12.53 -15.98
CA LYS A 470 11.05 -11.79 -17.22
C LYS A 470 9.85 -11.45 -18.08
N HIS A 471 8.89 -12.37 -18.18
CA HIS A 471 7.72 -12.27 -19.05
C HIS A 471 6.76 -11.11 -18.71
N TRP A 472 6.89 -10.50 -17.53
CA TRP A 472 6.15 -9.30 -17.14
C TRP A 472 7.05 -8.21 -16.53
N SER A 473 8.11 -8.57 -15.81
CA SER A 473 8.94 -7.61 -15.07
C SER A 473 9.73 -6.67 -15.97
N VAL A 474 10.13 -7.10 -17.17
CA VAL A 474 10.82 -6.22 -18.12
C VAL A 474 9.89 -5.07 -18.52
N ASP A 475 8.65 -5.39 -18.91
CA ASP A 475 7.67 -4.40 -19.35
C ASP A 475 7.25 -3.46 -18.21
N ASP A 476 7.24 -3.94 -16.96
CA ASP A 476 6.84 -3.16 -15.78
C ASP A 476 7.95 -2.24 -15.26
N TYR A 477 9.17 -2.76 -15.13
CA TYR A 477 10.28 -2.08 -14.43
C TYR A 477 11.26 -1.38 -15.35
N THR A 478 11.14 -1.55 -16.67
CA THR A 478 12.01 -0.90 -17.66
C THR A 478 11.19 -0.03 -18.62
N LYS A 479 11.85 0.51 -19.65
CA LYS A 479 11.21 1.22 -20.76
C LYS A 479 11.66 0.61 -22.09
N PRO A 480 11.08 -0.53 -22.50
CA PRO A 480 11.48 -1.22 -23.72
C PRO A 480 11.40 -0.32 -24.95
N GLY A 481 12.40 -0.34 -25.81
CA GLY A 481 12.40 0.45 -27.06
C GLY A 481 12.80 1.93 -26.89
N MET A 482 13.28 2.34 -25.71
CA MET A 482 13.75 3.71 -25.48
C MET A 482 15.05 4.05 -26.24
N GLY A 483 15.89 3.06 -26.55
CA GLY A 483 17.16 3.25 -27.28
C GLY A 483 17.09 3.03 -28.79
N SER A 484 15.92 2.68 -29.35
CA SER A 484 15.73 2.34 -30.77
C SER A 484 15.26 3.48 -31.66
#